data_AF-A0A9E5HSF4-F1
#
_entry.id   AF-A0A9E5HSF4-F1
#
_cell.length_a   1.000
_cell.length_b   1.000
_cell.length_c   1.000
_cell.angle_alpha   90.00
_cell.angle_beta   90.00
_cell.angle_gamma   90.00
#
_symmetry.space_group_name_H-M   'P 1'
#
loop_
_entity.id
_entity.type
_entity.pdbx_description
1 polymer ?
#
loop_
_entity_poly.entity_id
_entity_poly.type
_entity_poly.pdbx_seq_one_letter_code
_entity_poly.pdbx_strand_id
1 'polypeptide(L)'
;MPISPKNIAVIGGGISGLGAAHALSDTYNVTLFETENRLGGHARTILAGKNGDQPVDTGFIVFNYANYPELSKLFSDLNVPVVKSDMSFGASVRGGKIEYALRNFDAIFAQRKNVFNPKFIKMVWDINRFNTLGLTVADDKSITIRQFLERLKTGDWFRDYYLLPLSGAIWSTPTEKILEFPAYAMMQFFKNHALLSRSGQHQWYTVEGGS
;
A
#
# COMPACT_ATOMS: atom_id res chain seq x y z
N MET A 1 -14.31 47.21 -12.17
CA MET A 1 -15.28 46.11 -12.30
C MET A 1 -14.75 44.92 -11.53
N PRO A 2 -15.54 44.23 -10.69
CA PRO A 2 -15.09 42.98 -10.10
C PRO A 2 -14.86 41.97 -11.23
N ILE A 3 -13.70 41.31 -11.23
CA ILE A 3 -13.35 40.30 -12.22
C ILE A 3 -14.30 39.13 -12.00
N SER A 4 -15.09 38.76 -13.01
CA SER A 4 -15.93 37.56 -12.92
C SER A 4 -15.04 36.33 -12.72
N PRO A 5 -15.42 35.38 -11.85
CA PRO A 5 -14.66 34.17 -11.63
C PRO A 5 -14.40 33.46 -12.97
N LYS A 6 -13.16 33.03 -13.22
CA LYS A 6 -12.86 32.23 -14.42
C LYS A 6 -13.62 30.90 -14.34
N ASN A 7 -14.08 30.42 -15.50
CA ASN A 7 -14.67 29.09 -15.61
C ASN A 7 -13.56 28.05 -15.80
N ILE A 8 -13.54 27.01 -14.96
CA ILE A 8 -12.56 25.92 -14.99
C ILE A 8 -13.28 24.59 -15.21
N ALA A 9 -12.83 23.83 -16.20
CA ALA A 9 -13.26 22.45 -16.39
C ALA A 9 -12.24 21.48 -15.76
N VAL A 10 -12.72 20.57 -14.91
CA VAL A 10 -11.94 19.45 -14.36
C VAL A 10 -12.42 18.16 -15.02
N ILE A 11 -11.50 17.41 -15.63
CA ILE A 11 -11.82 16.17 -16.33
C ILE A 11 -11.36 14.97 -15.50
N GLY A 12 -12.32 14.16 -15.05
CA GLY A 12 -12.14 13.04 -14.13
C GLY A 12 -12.55 13.40 -12.70
N GLY A 13 -13.46 12.62 -12.13
CA GLY A 13 -13.99 12.68 -10.77
C GLY A 13 -13.33 11.71 -9.80
N GLY A 14 -12.09 11.28 -10.07
CA GLY A 14 -11.25 10.58 -9.09
C GLY A 14 -10.71 11.52 -8.00
N ILE A 15 -9.96 10.98 -7.03
CA ILE A 15 -9.46 11.75 -5.88
C ILE A 15 -8.67 13.01 -6.27
N SER A 16 -7.87 12.96 -7.33
CA SER A 16 -7.12 14.11 -7.83
C SER A 16 -8.03 15.20 -8.41
N GLY A 17 -9.04 14.80 -9.19
CA GLY A 17 -10.01 15.73 -9.77
C GLY A 17 -10.94 16.35 -8.74
N LEU A 18 -11.43 15.55 -7.80
CA LEU A 18 -12.24 16.03 -6.67
C LEU A 18 -11.45 16.98 -5.77
N GLY A 19 -10.21 16.62 -5.44
CA GLY A 19 -9.32 17.49 -4.66
C GLY A 19 -9.04 18.81 -5.38
N ALA A 20 -8.78 18.78 -6.69
CA ALA A 20 -8.60 19.98 -7.50
C ALA A 20 -9.88 20.83 -7.56
N ALA A 21 -11.04 20.20 -7.79
CA ALA A 21 -12.31 20.90 -7.85
C ALA A 21 -12.66 21.57 -6.52
N HIS A 22 -12.44 20.88 -5.40
CA HIS A 22 -12.64 21.40 -4.05
C HIS A 22 -11.71 22.58 -3.74
N ALA A 23 -10.42 22.48 -4.08
CA ALA A 23 -9.46 23.56 -3.85
C ALA A 23 -9.73 24.80 -4.72
N LEU A 24 -10.36 24.64 -5.89
CA LEU A 24 -10.63 25.74 -6.82
C LEU A 24 -12.02 26.36 -6.63
N SER A 25 -12.97 25.67 -5.99
CA SER A 25 -14.38 26.09 -5.91
C SER A 25 -14.61 27.39 -5.15
N ASP A 26 -13.70 27.77 -4.25
CA ASP A 26 -13.82 29.01 -3.47
C ASP A 26 -13.54 30.27 -4.31
N THR A 27 -12.83 30.12 -5.43
CA THR A 27 -12.35 31.27 -6.24
C THR A 27 -12.86 31.25 -7.69
N TYR A 28 -13.22 30.08 -8.21
CA TYR A 28 -13.53 29.87 -9.63
C TYR A 28 -14.87 29.16 -9.82
N ASN A 29 -15.46 29.34 -11.00
CA ASN A 29 -16.64 28.57 -11.41
C ASN A 29 -16.16 27.22 -11.96
N VAL A 30 -16.19 26.18 -11.14
CA VAL A 30 -15.68 24.85 -11.50
C VAL A 30 -16.79 23.97 -12.07
N THR A 31 -16.54 23.33 -13.20
CA THR A 31 -17.38 22.24 -13.76
C THR A 31 -16.56 20.96 -13.80
N LEU A 32 -17.02 19.91 -13.13
CA LEU A 32 -16.37 18.60 -13.11
C LEU A 32 -17.08 17.65 -14.09
N PHE A 33 -16.31 17.02 -14.97
CA PHE A 33 -16.78 16.02 -15.92
C PHE A 33 -16.24 14.65 -15.52
N GLU A 34 -17.13 13.69 -15.31
CA GLU A 34 -16.78 12.29 -15.01
C GLU A 34 -17.53 11.39 -16.00
N THR A 35 -16.86 10.34 -16.47
CA THR A 35 -17.42 9.40 -17.45
C THR A 35 -18.27 8.32 -16.78
N GLU A 36 -17.97 7.95 -15.54
CA GLU A 36 -18.74 7.00 -14.76
C GLU A 36 -19.97 7.67 -14.13
N ASN A 37 -20.94 6.86 -13.71
CA ASN A 37 -22.12 7.30 -12.98
C ASN A 37 -21.85 7.52 -11.47
N ARG A 38 -20.57 7.66 -11.08
CA ARG A 38 -20.12 7.82 -9.71
C ARG A 38 -18.83 8.65 -9.67
N LEU A 39 -18.57 9.25 -8.52
CA LEU A 39 -17.29 9.88 -8.22
C LEU A 39 -16.35 8.89 -7.50
N GLY A 40 -15.09 9.24 -7.35
CA GLY A 40 -14.08 8.52 -6.56
C GLY A 40 -13.04 7.76 -7.38
N GLY A 41 -13.39 7.32 -8.60
CA GLY A 41 -12.46 6.55 -9.45
C GLY A 41 -12.00 5.27 -8.75
N HIS A 42 -10.71 5.16 -8.42
CA HIS A 42 -10.17 4.03 -7.64
C HIS A 42 -10.57 4.04 -6.14
N ALA A 43 -10.99 5.17 -5.58
CA ALA A 43 -11.71 5.18 -4.31
C ALA A 43 -13.12 4.66 -4.58
N ARG A 44 -13.43 3.48 -4.04
CA ARG A 44 -14.60 2.71 -4.43
C ARG A 44 -15.00 1.73 -3.34
N THR A 45 -16.10 2.08 -2.69
CA THR A 45 -16.82 1.25 -1.73
C THR A 45 -17.98 0.52 -2.43
N ILE A 46 -18.11 -0.79 -2.17
CA ILE A 46 -19.28 -1.58 -2.56
C ILE A 46 -19.90 -2.24 -1.34
N LEU A 47 -21.20 -2.53 -1.40
CA LEU A 47 -21.85 -3.36 -0.40
C LEU A 47 -21.65 -4.85 -0.74
N ALA A 48 -21.19 -5.61 0.25
CA ALA A 48 -20.90 -7.03 0.15
C ALA A 48 -21.15 -7.72 1.49
N GLY A 49 -20.52 -8.87 1.72
CA GLY A 49 -20.66 -9.65 2.95
C GLY A 49 -21.89 -10.56 2.96
N LYS A 50 -22.06 -11.29 4.07
CA LYS A 50 -23.06 -12.37 4.20
C LYS A 50 -24.51 -11.89 3.95
N ASN A 51 -24.82 -10.66 4.36
CA ASN A 51 -26.15 -10.07 4.21
C ASN A 51 -26.20 -9.00 3.09
N GLY A 52 -25.09 -8.74 2.39
CA GLY A 52 -25.01 -7.73 1.33
C GLY A 52 -25.04 -6.27 1.83
N ASP A 53 -24.75 -6.03 3.11
CA ASP A 53 -24.84 -4.73 3.80
C ASP A 53 -23.48 -4.21 4.31
N GLN A 54 -22.40 -4.97 4.12
CA GLN A 54 -21.06 -4.58 4.58
C GLN A 54 -20.38 -3.70 3.53
N PRO A 55 -20.04 -2.44 3.83
CA PRO A 55 -19.18 -1.65 2.96
C PRO A 55 -17.78 -2.28 2.88
N VAL A 56 -17.30 -2.46 1.65
CA VAL A 56 -15.99 -3.03 1.31
C VAL A 56 -15.32 -2.13 0.28
N ASP A 57 -14.18 -1.58 0.66
CA ASP A 57 -13.28 -0.85 -0.23
C ASP A 57 -12.59 -1.81 -1.20
N THR A 58 -12.61 -1.47 -2.49
CA THR A 58 -12.07 -2.31 -3.58
C THR A 58 -10.84 -1.72 -4.27
N GLY A 59 -10.40 -0.54 -3.84
CA GLY A 59 -9.20 0.12 -4.36
C GLY A 59 -8.46 0.84 -3.25
N PHE A 60 -8.82 2.10 -2.99
CA PHE A 60 -8.28 2.82 -1.85
C PHE A 60 -8.88 2.31 -0.54
N ILE A 61 -8.06 1.73 0.34
CA ILE A 61 -8.54 1.05 1.56
C ILE A 61 -8.00 1.70 2.85
N VAL A 62 -6.83 2.33 2.80
CA VAL A 62 -6.17 2.90 3.99
C VAL A 62 -5.28 4.11 3.70
N PHE A 63 -5.03 4.90 4.74
CA PHE A 63 -4.06 6.00 4.76
C PHE A 63 -3.38 6.13 6.11
N ASN A 64 -2.41 7.04 6.22
CA ASN A 64 -1.84 7.46 7.50
C ASN A 64 -1.48 8.95 7.50
N TYR A 65 -1.45 9.58 8.68
CA TYR A 65 -1.20 11.02 8.80
C TYR A 65 0.20 11.46 8.37
N ALA A 66 1.19 10.57 8.42
CA ALA A 66 2.58 10.91 8.07
C ALA A 66 2.78 11.03 6.55
N ASN A 67 2.18 10.12 5.79
CA ASN A 67 2.37 10.02 4.34
C ASN A 67 1.29 10.74 3.53
N TYR A 68 0.15 11.07 4.15
CA TYR A 68 -1.01 11.64 3.46
C TYR A 68 -1.49 12.95 4.12
N PRO A 69 -0.62 13.98 4.28
CA PRO A 69 -0.99 15.21 4.99
C PRO A 69 -2.15 15.96 4.32
N GLU A 70 -2.14 16.09 2.99
CA GLU A 70 -3.20 16.80 2.26
C GLU A 70 -4.54 16.08 2.33
N LEU A 71 -4.55 14.75 2.18
CA LEU A 71 -5.76 13.95 2.32
C LEU A 71 -6.30 14.02 3.75
N SER A 72 -5.41 13.95 4.74
CA SER A 72 -5.78 14.04 6.15
C SER A 72 -6.41 15.40 6.48
N LYS A 73 -5.88 16.47 5.89
CA LYS A 73 -6.46 17.81 6.00
C LYS A 73 -7.84 17.86 5.35
N LEU A 74 -8.00 17.34 4.14
CA LEU A 74 -9.30 17.25 3.46
C LEU A 74 -10.33 16.51 4.31
N PHE A 75 -9.97 15.37 4.88
CA PHE A 75 -10.85 14.62 5.79
C PHE A 75 -11.20 15.41 7.06
N SER A 76 -10.24 16.16 7.62
CA SER A 76 -10.51 17.05 8.75
C SER A 76 -11.49 18.16 8.39
N ASP A 77 -11.29 18.83 7.26
CA ASP A 77 -12.13 19.95 6.80
C ASP A 77 -13.57 19.49 6.51
N LEU A 78 -13.73 18.26 6.02
CA LEU A 78 -15.02 17.62 5.73
C LEU A 78 -15.61 16.85 6.92
N ASN A 79 -14.93 16.79 8.07
CA ASN A 79 -15.32 15.98 9.23
C ASN A 79 -15.57 14.49 8.90
N VAL A 80 -14.72 13.91 8.06
CA VAL A 80 -14.81 12.50 7.66
C VAL A 80 -14.41 11.59 8.82
N PRO A 81 -15.28 10.67 9.28
CA PRO A 81 -14.94 9.74 10.34
C PRO A 81 -13.93 8.70 9.85
N VAL A 82 -12.90 8.44 10.66
CA VAL A 82 -11.84 7.46 10.35
C VAL A 82 -11.60 6.55 11.54
N VAL A 83 -11.30 5.29 11.26
CA VAL A 83 -11.02 4.26 12.27
C VAL A 83 -9.63 3.67 12.08
N LYS A 84 -9.04 3.15 13.16
CA LYS A 84 -7.71 2.52 13.12
C LYS A 84 -7.78 1.21 12.33
N SER A 85 -6.79 1.02 11.46
CA SER A 85 -6.52 -0.24 10.77
C SER A 85 -5.14 -0.75 11.18
N ASP A 86 -4.99 -2.07 11.32
CA ASP A 86 -3.71 -2.67 11.66
C ASP A 86 -2.83 -2.95 10.43
N MET A 87 -3.42 -2.96 9.22
CA MET A 87 -2.75 -3.23 7.93
C MET A 87 -1.70 -4.33 8.01
N SER A 88 -2.03 -5.41 8.73
CA SER A 88 -1.09 -6.49 8.96
C SER A 88 -0.90 -7.35 7.71
N PHE A 89 0.29 -7.93 7.57
CA PHE A 89 0.58 -8.88 6.50
C PHE A 89 0.61 -10.31 7.02
N GLY A 90 -0.11 -11.20 6.34
CA GLY A 90 -0.07 -12.64 6.52
C GLY A 90 -0.07 -13.36 5.17
N ALA A 91 0.63 -14.47 5.08
CA ALA A 91 0.70 -15.31 3.90
C ALA A 91 0.31 -16.75 4.23
N SER A 92 -0.58 -17.32 3.43
CA SER A 92 -0.86 -18.77 3.41
C SER A 92 -0.54 -19.30 2.02
N VAL A 93 0.45 -20.20 1.95
CA VAL A 93 1.04 -20.64 0.69
C VAL A 93 0.74 -22.11 0.45
N ARG A 94 0.29 -22.43 -0.78
CA ARG A 94 -0.06 -23.78 -1.25
C ARG A 94 -1.11 -24.47 -0.36
N GLY A 95 -2.17 -23.75 0.00
CA GLY A 95 -3.27 -24.26 0.83
C GLY A 95 -2.84 -24.56 2.27
N GLY A 96 -2.14 -23.62 2.91
CA GLY A 96 -1.72 -23.76 4.31
C GLY A 96 -0.51 -24.67 4.55
N LYS A 97 0.26 -25.04 3.52
CA LYS A 97 1.51 -25.79 3.74
C LYS A 97 2.54 -24.96 4.49
N ILE A 98 2.60 -23.67 4.18
CA ILE A 98 3.41 -22.67 4.87
C ILE A 98 2.51 -21.48 5.20
N GLU A 99 2.43 -21.15 6.48
CA GLU A 99 1.72 -19.97 6.97
C GLU A 99 2.61 -19.18 7.92
N TYR A 100 2.61 -17.86 7.74
CA TYR A 100 3.30 -16.92 8.62
C TYR A 100 2.73 -15.51 8.45
N ALA A 101 2.97 -14.66 9.44
CA ALA A 101 2.64 -13.24 9.39
C ALA A 101 3.77 -12.40 9.99
N LEU A 102 3.76 -11.09 9.75
CA LEU A 102 4.90 -10.21 10.08
C LEU A 102 4.65 -9.31 11.31
N ARG A 103 3.50 -9.44 11.95
CA ARG A 103 3.10 -8.57 13.07
C ARG A 103 4.02 -8.69 14.30
N ASN A 104 4.47 -9.91 14.61
CA ASN A 104 5.37 -10.20 15.73
C ASN A 104 6.01 -11.60 15.56
N PHE A 105 6.91 -11.99 16.45
CA PHE A 105 7.58 -13.29 16.38
C PHE A 105 6.63 -14.49 16.46
N ASP A 106 5.59 -14.41 17.29
CA ASP A 106 4.58 -15.46 17.36
C ASP A 106 3.81 -15.61 16.04
N ALA A 107 3.56 -14.50 15.35
CA ALA A 107 2.92 -14.48 14.04
C ALA A 107 3.85 -15.04 12.94
N ILE A 108 5.16 -14.77 13.02
CA ILE A 108 6.15 -15.37 12.09
C ILE A 108 6.14 -16.90 12.24
N PHE A 109 6.04 -17.39 13.47
CA PHE A 109 5.97 -18.82 13.76
C PHE A 109 4.55 -19.29 14.10
N ALA A 110 3.52 -18.67 13.50
CA ALA A 110 2.12 -19.07 13.69
C ALA A 110 1.95 -20.58 13.43
N GLN A 111 2.67 -21.08 12.43
CA GLN A 111 2.89 -22.49 12.19
C GLN A 111 4.19 -22.97 12.86
N ARG A 112 4.11 -23.51 14.09
CA ARG A 112 5.28 -23.86 14.93
C ARG A 112 6.28 -24.85 14.29
N LYS A 113 5.82 -25.77 13.43
CA LYS A 113 6.71 -26.68 12.67
C LYS A 113 7.73 -25.95 11.78
N ASN A 114 7.49 -24.68 11.44
CA ASN A 114 8.44 -23.87 10.66
C ASN A 114 9.76 -23.58 11.42
N VAL A 115 9.78 -23.70 12.75
CA VAL A 115 11.03 -23.61 13.54
C VAL A 115 12.03 -24.71 13.15
N PHE A 116 11.55 -25.85 12.67
CA PHE A 116 12.40 -26.95 12.22
C PHE A 116 12.66 -26.94 10.71
N ASN A 117 12.14 -25.93 9.99
CA ASN A 117 12.35 -25.79 8.55
C ASN A 117 13.55 -24.86 8.29
N PRO A 118 14.73 -25.38 7.90
CA PRO A 118 15.91 -24.56 7.69
C PRO A 118 15.74 -23.52 6.57
N LYS A 119 14.92 -23.81 5.55
CA LYS A 119 14.64 -22.86 4.47
C LYS A 119 13.78 -21.69 4.96
N PHE A 120 12.83 -21.95 5.86
CA PHE A 120 12.03 -20.91 6.49
C PHE A 120 12.86 -20.03 7.43
N ILE A 121 13.73 -20.63 8.26
CA ILE A 121 14.63 -19.86 9.13
C ILE A 121 15.56 -18.98 8.30
N LYS A 122 16.13 -19.51 7.20
CA LYS A 122 16.95 -18.72 6.28
C LYS A 122 16.16 -17.56 5.66
N MET A 123 14.91 -17.78 5.26
CA MET A 123 14.02 -16.72 4.78
C MET A 123 13.86 -15.61 5.82
N VAL A 124 13.60 -15.94 7.09
CA VAL A 124 13.47 -14.94 8.17
C VAL A 124 14.76 -14.16 8.37
N TRP A 125 15.92 -14.81 8.25
CA TRP A 125 17.21 -14.13 8.29
C TRP A 125 17.42 -13.19 7.08
N ASP A 126 17.03 -13.63 5.89
CA ASP A 126 17.06 -12.82 4.67
C ASP A 126 16.12 -11.59 4.77
N ILE A 127 14.97 -11.70 5.43
CA ILE A 127 14.09 -10.55 5.74
C ILE A 127 14.84 -9.51 6.58
N ASN A 128 15.53 -9.96 7.63
CA ASN A 128 16.33 -9.05 8.45
C ASN A 128 17.44 -8.38 7.63
N ARG A 129 18.13 -9.17 6.79
CA ARG A 129 19.18 -8.67 5.90
C ARG A 129 18.64 -7.62 4.91
N PHE A 130 17.48 -7.86 4.32
CA PHE A 130 16.79 -6.92 3.44
C PHE A 130 16.43 -5.62 4.16
N ASN A 131 15.88 -5.72 5.35
CA ASN A 131 15.52 -4.56 6.17
C ASN A 131 16.74 -3.71 6.57
N THR A 132 17.87 -4.34 6.90
CA THR A 132 19.08 -3.64 7.35
C THR A 132 19.92 -3.09 6.19
N LEU A 133 20.12 -3.86 5.13
CA LEU A 133 21.08 -3.53 4.06
C LEU A 133 20.41 -3.08 2.75
N GLY A 134 19.09 -3.27 2.61
CA GLY A 134 18.40 -3.05 1.35
C GLY A 134 18.52 -1.62 0.83
N LEU A 135 18.45 -0.61 1.70
CA LEU A 135 18.59 0.79 1.27
C LEU A 135 19.99 1.10 0.73
N THR A 136 21.03 0.57 1.35
CA THR A 136 22.41 0.75 0.89
C THR A 136 22.66 0.04 -0.43
N VAL A 137 22.15 -1.18 -0.59
CA VAL A 137 22.34 -1.97 -1.82
C VAL A 137 21.53 -1.41 -3.00
N ALA A 138 20.37 -0.81 -2.74
CA ALA A 138 19.51 -0.23 -3.77
C ALA A 138 19.88 1.21 -4.19
N ASP A 139 20.98 1.77 -3.69
CA ASP A 139 21.42 3.11 -4.07
C ASP A 139 21.80 3.21 -5.56
N ASP A 140 22.20 2.08 -6.16
CA ASP A 140 22.31 1.94 -7.61
C ASP A 140 20.92 1.91 -8.27
N LYS A 141 20.52 3.04 -8.84
CA LYS A 141 19.19 3.23 -9.45
C LYS A 141 18.98 2.43 -10.75
N SER A 142 20.03 1.84 -11.30
CA SER A 142 19.98 1.15 -12.59
C SER A 142 19.55 -0.32 -12.47
N ILE A 143 19.58 -0.90 -11.26
CA ILE A 143 19.36 -2.32 -11.09
C ILE A 143 17.89 -2.70 -10.94
N THR A 144 17.56 -3.86 -11.49
CA THR A 144 16.26 -4.49 -11.27
C THR A 144 16.19 -5.14 -9.89
N ILE A 145 14.99 -5.45 -9.42
CA ILE A 145 14.78 -6.22 -8.19
C ILE A 145 15.55 -7.54 -8.24
N ARG A 146 15.58 -8.23 -9.38
CA ARG A 146 16.38 -9.47 -9.56
C ARG A 146 17.85 -9.27 -9.21
N GLN A 147 18.51 -8.31 -9.84
CA GLN A 147 19.92 -8.00 -9.62
C GLN A 147 20.17 -7.52 -8.19
N PHE A 148 19.24 -6.75 -7.63
CA PHE A 148 19.28 -6.33 -6.24
C PHE A 148 19.28 -7.53 -5.26
N LEU A 149 18.42 -8.54 -5.48
CA LEU A 149 18.37 -9.73 -4.63
C LEU A 149 19.66 -10.56 -4.68
N GLU A 150 20.28 -10.63 -5.86
CA GLU A 150 21.59 -11.26 -6.07
C GLU A 150 22.70 -10.51 -5.30
N ARG A 151 22.74 -9.16 -5.42
CA ARG A 151 23.70 -8.32 -4.67
C ARG A 151 23.50 -8.42 -3.16
N LEU A 152 22.24 -8.45 -2.73
CA LEU A 152 21.88 -8.64 -1.34
C LEU A 152 22.15 -10.07 -0.85
N LYS A 153 22.41 -11.03 -1.76
CA LYS A 153 22.66 -12.45 -1.47
C LYS A 153 21.52 -13.13 -0.69
N THR A 154 20.28 -12.83 -1.07
CA THR A 154 19.07 -13.47 -0.51
C THR A 154 18.75 -14.77 -1.25
N GLY A 155 18.11 -15.72 -0.58
CA GLY A 155 17.72 -17.00 -1.17
C GLY A 155 16.36 -16.99 -1.87
N ASP A 156 16.09 -18.05 -2.65
CA ASP A 156 14.82 -18.22 -3.36
C ASP A 156 13.61 -18.22 -2.43
N TRP A 157 13.75 -18.71 -1.19
CA TRP A 157 12.64 -18.66 -0.22
C TRP A 157 12.25 -17.23 0.15
N PHE A 158 13.23 -16.34 0.33
CA PHE A 158 12.96 -14.91 0.53
C PHE A 158 12.25 -14.30 -0.68
N ARG A 159 12.72 -14.60 -1.89
CA ARG A 159 12.09 -14.12 -3.13
C ARG A 159 10.64 -14.62 -3.24
N ASP A 160 10.44 -15.94 -3.22
CA ASP A 160 9.20 -16.58 -3.65
C ASP A 160 8.13 -16.62 -2.55
N TYR A 161 8.53 -16.66 -1.28
CA TYR A 161 7.59 -16.77 -0.17
C TYR A 161 7.38 -15.46 0.58
N TYR A 162 8.31 -14.51 0.50
CA TYR A 162 8.18 -13.21 1.19
C TYR A 162 8.04 -12.03 0.22
N LEU A 163 9.06 -11.75 -0.59
CA LEU A 163 9.11 -10.50 -1.34
C LEU A 163 8.04 -10.45 -2.42
N LEU A 164 7.95 -11.50 -3.26
CA LEU A 164 6.98 -11.52 -4.36
C LEU A 164 5.52 -11.48 -3.86
N PRO A 165 5.11 -12.27 -2.85
CA PRO A 165 3.76 -12.16 -2.28
C PRO A 165 3.46 -10.78 -1.68
N LEU A 166 4.41 -10.21 -0.92
CA LEU A 166 4.25 -8.89 -0.31
C LEU A 166 4.11 -7.80 -1.39
N SER A 167 5.00 -7.81 -2.39
CA SER A 167 4.96 -6.87 -3.51
C SER A 167 3.70 -7.04 -4.37
N GLY A 168 3.25 -8.27 -4.60
CA GLY A 168 2.01 -8.56 -5.31
C GLY A 168 0.79 -7.99 -4.59
N ALA A 169 0.74 -8.09 -3.26
CA ALA A 169 -0.33 -7.51 -2.44
C ALA A 169 -0.32 -5.97 -2.48
N ILE A 170 0.87 -5.34 -2.55
CA ILE A 170 0.99 -3.87 -2.56
C ILE A 170 0.69 -3.28 -3.95
N TRP A 171 1.22 -3.86 -5.03
CA TRP A 171 1.17 -3.26 -6.36
C TRP A 171 0.19 -3.93 -7.33
N SER A 172 -0.58 -4.91 -6.88
CA SER A 172 -1.58 -5.63 -7.69
C SER A 172 -1.04 -6.06 -9.07
N THR A 173 0.25 -6.45 -9.11
CA THR A 173 1.00 -6.79 -10.32
C THR A 173 1.38 -8.28 -10.27
N PRO A 174 1.31 -9.03 -11.39
CA PRO A 174 1.77 -10.41 -11.43
C PRO A 174 3.21 -10.55 -10.94
N THR A 175 3.48 -11.56 -10.13
CA THR A 175 4.76 -11.77 -9.44
C THR A 175 5.96 -11.86 -10.39
N GLU A 176 5.73 -12.32 -11.61
CA GLU A 176 6.77 -12.51 -12.63
C GLU A 176 7.31 -11.16 -13.15
N LYS A 177 6.48 -10.11 -13.13
CA LYS A 177 6.87 -8.77 -13.61
C LYS A 177 7.58 -7.95 -12.56
N ILE A 178 7.42 -8.30 -11.27
CA ILE A 178 8.00 -7.55 -10.16
C ILE A 178 9.53 -7.59 -10.23
N LEU A 179 10.12 -8.72 -10.60
CA LEU A 179 11.58 -8.88 -10.61
C LEU A 179 12.32 -7.95 -11.58
N GLU A 180 11.63 -7.45 -12.61
CA GLU A 180 12.20 -6.54 -13.61
C GLU A 180 11.99 -5.06 -13.25
N PHE A 181 11.28 -4.77 -12.16
CA PHE A 181 11.05 -3.39 -11.70
C PHE A 181 12.34 -2.80 -11.09
N PRO A 182 12.54 -1.46 -11.14
CA PRO A 182 13.67 -0.81 -10.49
C PRO A 182 13.68 -1.03 -8.97
N ALA A 183 14.78 -1.58 -8.43
CA ALA A 183 14.89 -1.87 -7.00
C ALA A 183 14.85 -0.61 -6.13
N TYR A 184 15.43 0.50 -6.63
CA TYR A 184 15.41 1.79 -5.94
C TYR A 184 13.99 2.25 -5.61
N ALA A 185 13.08 2.19 -6.59
CA ALA A 185 11.69 2.63 -6.41
C ALA A 185 10.96 1.79 -5.36
N MET A 186 11.14 0.46 -5.37
CA MET A 186 10.64 -0.42 -4.31
C MET A 186 11.18 -0.03 -2.95
N MET A 187 12.50 0.13 -2.82
CA MET A 187 13.12 0.40 -1.52
C MET A 187 12.71 1.75 -0.95
N GLN A 188 12.55 2.77 -1.79
CA GLN A 188 11.99 4.06 -1.36
C GLN A 188 10.53 3.92 -0.92
N PHE A 189 9.72 3.14 -1.64
CA PHE A 189 8.35 2.86 -1.21
C PHE A 189 8.32 2.21 0.17
N PHE A 190 9.13 1.16 0.38
CA PHE A 190 9.20 0.45 1.66
C PHE A 190 9.69 1.36 2.79
N LYS A 191 10.66 2.23 2.52
CA LYS A 191 11.16 3.22 3.48
C LYS A 191 10.07 4.23 3.86
N ASN A 192 9.43 4.85 2.87
CA ASN A 192 8.42 5.88 3.09
C ASN A 192 7.19 5.32 3.84
N HIS A 193 6.91 4.03 3.70
CA HIS A 193 5.81 3.36 4.40
C HIS A 193 6.22 2.67 5.70
N ALA A 194 7.45 2.90 6.18
CA ALA A 194 8.00 2.28 7.38
C ALA A 194 7.93 0.73 7.39
N LEU A 195 7.99 0.11 6.20
CA LEU A 195 7.90 -1.36 6.01
C LEU A 195 9.24 -2.09 6.23
N LEU A 196 10.34 -1.36 6.40
CA LEU A 196 11.67 -1.92 6.66
C LEU A 196 11.96 -2.11 8.15
N SER A 197 11.14 -1.53 9.04
CA SER A 197 11.38 -1.56 10.48
C SER A 197 10.37 -2.45 11.19
N ARG A 198 10.81 -3.11 12.27
CA ARG A 198 9.94 -3.90 13.16
C ARG A 198 9.11 -3.03 14.13
N SER A 199 9.48 -1.76 14.25
CA SER A 199 8.86 -0.77 15.13
C SER A 199 8.82 0.58 14.42
N GLY A 200 7.95 1.48 14.87
CA GLY A 200 7.79 2.79 14.24
C GLY A 200 7.00 2.75 12.93
N GLN A 201 6.21 1.69 12.71
CA GLN A 201 5.21 1.69 11.66
C GLN A 201 4.19 2.79 11.93
N HIS A 202 3.78 3.49 10.87
CA HIS A 202 2.72 4.48 10.98
C HIS A 202 1.40 3.77 11.32
N GLN A 203 0.63 4.35 12.25
CA GLN A 203 -0.73 3.90 12.48
C GLN A 203 -1.54 4.12 11.19
N TRP A 204 -2.09 3.05 10.65
CA TRP A 204 -2.97 3.10 9.50
C TRP A 204 -4.40 3.38 9.93
N TYR A 205 -5.14 4.01 9.04
CA TYR A 205 -6.53 4.40 9.20
C TYR A 205 -7.31 4.05 7.95
N THR A 206 -8.62 3.82 8.10
CA THR A 206 -9.58 3.70 7.00
C THR A 206 -10.77 4.59 7.28
N VAL A 207 -11.56 4.93 6.26
CA VAL A 207 -12.76 5.75 6.40
C VAL A 207 -13.88 4.87 6.96
N GLU A 208 -14.57 5.36 7.99
CA GLU A 208 -15.71 4.64 8.55
C GLU A 208 -16.86 4.62 7.53
N GLY A 209 -17.29 3.42 7.14
CA GLY A 209 -18.33 3.24 6.12
C GLY A 209 -17.82 3.16 4.68
N GLY A 210 -16.51 3.32 4.45
CA GLY A 210 -15.85 3.18 3.16
C GLY A 210 -15.31 4.48 2.58
N SER A 211 -14.40 4.36 1.61
CA SER A 211 -13.70 5.44 0.89
C SER A 211 -14.56 6.19 -0.12
#